data_AF-A0A1V2L875-F1
#
_entry.id   AF-A0A1V2L875-F1
#
_cell.length_a   1.000
_cell.length_b   1.000
_cell.length_c   1.000
_cell.angle_alpha   90.00
_cell.angle_beta   90.00
_cell.angle_gamma   90.00
#
_symmetry.space_group_name_H-M   'P 1'
#
loop_
_entity.id
_entity.type
_entity.pdbx_description
1 polymer ?
#
loop_
_entity_poly.entity_id
_entity_poly.type
_entity_poly.pdbx_seq_one_letter_code
_entity_poly.pdbx_strand_id
1 'polypeptide(L)'
;MSKRTPLNVRYRHALPKKGIVDPFLEERLKLKELRDKDISVKLERETYIREEDSEILDDNGHLINIETLQLQPSEVFFLHFALQATDVYQNSIKLSTSDLLSTLWPSRLADDKFILNYIVYHHYRSLGWCVRSGIKFGTDWLLYKRGPPFHHAEFTLLILPNYKDDVKNSNIAKDYVWLSSLNRVVSSVRKNLVLVFLDVPDQSAIDDAKSVSEILNLYKIHEVLYRRWIPNKNRD
;
A
#
# COMPACT_ATOMS: atom_id res chain seq x y z
N MET A 1 -43.06 -9.72 -10.86
CA MET A 1 -41.59 -9.55 -10.75
C MET A 1 -40.96 -10.87 -10.31
N SER A 2 -40.51 -11.69 -11.26
CA SER A 2 -39.94 -13.01 -10.99
C SER A 2 -38.42 -12.92 -10.84
N LYS A 3 -37.91 -13.20 -9.64
CA LYS A 3 -36.48 -13.26 -9.33
C LYS A 3 -35.87 -14.49 -10.03
N ARG A 4 -35.00 -14.28 -11.02
CA ARG A 4 -34.16 -15.35 -11.59
C ARG A 4 -33.20 -15.84 -10.51
N THR A 5 -33.47 -17.02 -9.97
CA THR A 5 -32.57 -17.75 -9.07
C THR A 5 -31.41 -18.29 -9.91
N PRO A 6 -30.13 -18.19 -9.47
CA PRO A 6 -29.04 -18.82 -10.19
C PRO A 6 -29.20 -20.34 -10.07
N LEU A 7 -29.34 -21.01 -11.21
CA LEU A 7 -29.37 -22.47 -11.29
C LEU A 7 -28.09 -23.02 -10.67
N ASN A 8 -28.27 -23.72 -9.54
CA ASN A 8 -27.24 -24.45 -8.81
C ASN A 8 -26.41 -25.30 -9.79
N VAL A 9 -25.08 -25.10 -9.81
CA VAL A 9 -24.11 -25.80 -10.69
C VAL A 9 -24.24 -27.34 -10.60
N ARG A 10 -24.78 -27.85 -9.48
CA ARG A 10 -25.05 -29.29 -9.25
C ARG A 10 -26.11 -29.92 -10.18
N TYR A 11 -26.95 -29.15 -10.86
CA TYR A 11 -27.96 -29.72 -11.77
C TYR A 11 -27.49 -29.90 -13.23
N ARG A 12 -26.31 -29.39 -13.60
CA ARG A 12 -25.82 -29.45 -15.00
C ARG A 12 -25.56 -30.87 -15.51
N HIS A 13 -25.16 -31.79 -14.63
CA HIS A 13 -24.90 -33.19 -15.01
C HIS A 13 -26.16 -34.08 -15.07
N ALA A 14 -27.33 -33.57 -14.62
CA ALA A 14 -28.58 -34.34 -14.56
C ALA A 14 -29.50 -34.12 -15.78
N LEU A 15 -29.28 -33.04 -16.53
CA LEU A 15 -30.09 -32.65 -17.69
C LEU A 15 -30.00 -33.62 -18.88
N PRO A 16 -28.82 -34.21 -19.22
CA PRO A 16 -28.72 -35.17 -20.33
C PRO A 16 -29.51 -36.46 -20.08
N LYS A 17 -29.64 -36.88 -18.82
CA LYS A 17 -30.40 -38.08 -18.43
C LYS A 17 -31.93 -37.92 -18.57
N LYS A 18 -32.42 -36.69 -18.75
CA LYS A 18 -33.85 -36.36 -18.91
C LYS A 18 -34.22 -36.01 -20.36
N GLY A 19 -33.34 -36.24 -21.34
CA GLY A 19 -33.63 -35.97 -22.76
C GLY A 19 -33.72 -34.49 -23.13
N ILE A 20 -33.28 -33.59 -22.23
CA ILE A 20 -33.24 -32.16 -22.53
C ILE A 20 -31.98 -31.91 -23.35
N VAL A 21 -32.16 -31.71 -24.65
CA VAL A 21 -31.09 -31.32 -25.58
C VAL A 21 -30.60 -29.94 -25.16
N ASP A 22 -29.28 -29.78 -24.99
CA ASP A 22 -28.66 -28.48 -24.71
C ASP A 22 -29.04 -27.51 -25.84
N PRO A 23 -29.84 -26.46 -25.57
CA PRO A 23 -30.31 -25.55 -26.61
C PRO A 23 -29.17 -24.74 -27.27
N PHE A 24 -27.96 -24.82 -26.73
CA PHE A 24 -26.75 -24.17 -27.26
C PHE A 24 -25.73 -25.19 -27.78
N LEU A 25 -26.13 -26.45 -28.03
CA LEU A 25 -25.23 -27.51 -28.49
C LEU A 25 -24.56 -27.15 -29.82
N GLU A 26 -25.33 -26.63 -30.78
CA GLU A 26 -24.80 -26.19 -32.08
C GLU A 26 -23.81 -25.03 -31.94
N GLU A 27 -24.12 -24.05 -31.09
CA GLU A 27 -23.25 -22.89 -30.85
C GLU A 27 -21.93 -23.31 -30.17
N ARG A 28 -21.99 -24.25 -29.23
CA ARG A 28 -20.81 -24.85 -28.60
C ARG A 28 -19.98 -25.69 -29.56
N LEU A 29 -20.62 -26.47 -30.43
CA LEU A 29 -19.92 -27.25 -31.45
C LEU A 29 -19.25 -26.31 -32.47
N LYS A 30 -19.88 -25.18 -32.81
CA LYS A 30 -19.29 -24.14 -33.67
C LYS A 30 -18.09 -23.44 -33.01
N LEU A 31 -18.20 -23.08 -31.72
CA LEU A 31 -17.08 -22.53 -30.95
C LEU A 31 -15.94 -23.53 -30.77
N LYS A 32 -16.27 -24.81 -30.57
CA LYS A 32 -15.30 -25.89 -30.50
C LYS A 32 -14.63 -26.12 -31.85
N GLU A 33 -15.37 -26.11 -32.96
CA GLU A 33 -14.79 -26.15 -34.30
C GLU A 33 -13.88 -24.94 -34.58
N LEU A 34 -14.28 -23.73 -34.21
CA LEU A 34 -13.44 -22.53 -34.37
C LEU A 34 -12.14 -22.62 -33.55
N ARG A 35 -12.19 -23.25 -32.38
CA ARG A 35 -11.04 -23.51 -31.51
C ARG A 35 -10.16 -24.65 -32.02
N ASP A 36 -10.77 -25.74 -32.50
CA ASP A 36 -10.08 -26.96 -32.94
C ASP A 36 -9.51 -26.82 -34.36
N LYS A 37 -10.02 -25.88 -35.17
CA LYS A 37 -9.54 -25.63 -36.54
C LYS A 37 -8.25 -24.82 -36.62
N ASP A 38 -7.65 -24.38 -35.50
CA ASP A 38 -6.46 -23.50 -35.47
C ASP A 38 -6.50 -22.50 -36.64
N ILE A 39 -7.66 -21.86 -36.83
CA ILE A 39 -7.81 -20.93 -37.95
C ILE A 39 -6.89 -19.78 -37.59
N SER A 40 -5.73 -19.73 -38.23
CA SER A 40 -4.97 -18.51 -38.41
C SER A 40 -5.83 -17.59 -39.27
N VAL A 41 -6.90 -17.06 -38.68
CA VAL A 41 -7.61 -15.93 -39.24
C VAL A 41 -6.53 -14.87 -39.28
N LYS A 42 -6.02 -14.55 -40.48
CA LYS A 42 -5.30 -13.31 -40.71
C LYS A 42 -6.30 -12.21 -40.42
N LEU A 43 -6.41 -11.86 -39.15
CA LEU A 43 -7.08 -10.67 -38.70
C LEU A 43 -6.13 -9.56 -39.15
N GLU A 44 -6.35 -9.07 -40.36
CA GLU A 44 -5.81 -7.80 -40.81
C GLU A 44 -6.48 -6.73 -39.94
N ARG A 45 -5.95 -6.58 -38.72
CA ARG A 45 -6.26 -5.43 -37.88
C ARG A 45 -5.50 -4.29 -38.50
N GLU A 46 -6.23 -3.34 -39.08
CA GLU A 46 -5.67 -2.01 -39.31
C GLU A 46 -5.25 -1.46 -37.95
N THR A 47 -3.96 -1.49 -37.68
CA THR A 47 -3.37 -0.87 -36.50
C THR A 47 -3.28 0.62 -36.78
N TYR A 48 -4.29 1.36 -36.33
CA TYR A 48 -4.20 2.82 -36.30
C TYR A 48 -3.44 3.22 -35.02
N ILE A 49 -2.38 3.98 -35.20
CA ILE A 49 -1.71 4.67 -34.10
C ILE A 49 -2.65 5.81 -33.69
N ARG A 50 -3.06 5.85 -32.43
CA ARG A 50 -3.87 6.95 -31.92
C ARG A 50 -2.99 8.19 -31.81
N GLU A 51 -3.58 9.39 -31.86
CA GLU A 51 -2.80 10.62 -31.71
C GLU A 51 -1.99 10.60 -30.40
N GLU A 52 -2.56 10.10 -29.30
CA GLU A 52 -1.89 9.94 -28.01
C GLU A 52 -0.68 8.98 -28.02
N ASP A 53 -0.65 8.02 -28.95
CA ASP A 53 0.46 7.07 -29.08
C ASP A 53 1.67 7.72 -29.77
N SER A 54 1.54 8.93 -30.33
CA SER A 54 2.64 9.66 -30.94
C SER A 54 3.59 10.27 -29.90
N GLU A 55 3.08 10.59 -28.70
CA GLU A 55 3.87 11.17 -27.60
C GLU A 55 4.84 10.16 -26.97
N ILE A 56 4.61 8.86 -27.19
CA ILE A 56 5.45 7.77 -26.69
C ILE A 56 6.42 7.23 -27.73
N LEU A 57 6.55 7.90 -28.88
CA LEU A 57 7.48 7.56 -29.95
C LEU A 57 8.53 8.65 -30.12
N ASP A 58 9.77 8.25 -30.37
CA ASP A 58 10.84 9.18 -30.79
C ASP A 58 10.68 9.56 -32.29
N ASP A 59 11.51 10.48 -32.76
CA ASP A 59 11.53 10.92 -34.17
C ASP A 59 11.78 9.76 -35.17
N ASN A 60 12.25 8.60 -34.69
CA ASN A 60 12.52 7.40 -35.47
C ASN A 60 11.41 6.33 -35.34
N GLY A 61 10.33 6.61 -34.60
CA GLY A 61 9.24 5.68 -34.36
C GLY A 61 9.53 4.59 -33.32
N HIS A 62 10.54 4.77 -32.47
CA HIS A 62 10.82 3.87 -31.34
C HIS A 62 10.12 4.31 -30.07
N LEU A 63 9.73 3.34 -29.25
CA LEU A 63 9.09 3.61 -27.97
C LEU A 63 10.06 4.31 -27.00
N ILE A 64 9.69 5.49 -26.50
CA ILE A 64 10.47 6.18 -25.47
C ILE A 64 10.17 5.59 -24.08
N ASN A 65 11.23 5.45 -23.26
CA ASN A 65 11.04 5.04 -21.87
C ASN A 65 10.55 6.22 -21.03
N ILE A 66 9.26 6.22 -20.71
CA ILE A 66 8.60 7.20 -19.86
C ILE A 66 8.48 6.75 -18.40
N GLU A 67 8.93 5.53 -18.08
CA GLU A 67 8.79 4.99 -16.73
C GLU A 67 9.72 5.73 -15.76
N THR A 68 9.13 6.31 -14.73
CA THR A 68 9.86 6.99 -13.65
C THR A 68 9.61 6.27 -12.33
N LEU A 69 10.67 6.11 -11.54
CA LEU A 69 10.54 5.62 -10.16
C LEU A 69 10.10 6.78 -9.26
N GLN A 70 8.86 6.72 -8.79
CA GLN A 70 8.35 7.66 -7.81
C GLN A 70 8.56 7.13 -6.39
N LEU A 71 9.07 7.99 -5.52
CA LEU A 71 9.37 7.68 -4.13
C LEU A 71 8.51 8.55 -3.22
N GLN A 72 8.03 7.98 -2.12
CA GLN A 72 7.37 8.76 -1.08
C GLN A 72 8.38 9.64 -0.32
N PRO A 73 7.95 10.76 0.30
CA PRO A 73 8.83 11.62 1.09
C PRO A 73 9.72 10.87 2.09
N SER A 74 9.15 9.92 2.83
CA SER A 74 9.90 9.11 3.81
C SER A 74 10.93 8.19 3.14
N GLU A 75 10.63 7.67 1.95
CA GLU A 75 11.56 6.83 1.18
C GLU A 75 12.73 7.67 0.65
N VAL A 76 12.45 8.85 0.06
CA VAL A 76 13.49 9.77 -0.42
C VAL A 76 14.41 10.19 0.71
N PHE A 77 13.84 10.63 1.84
CA PHE A 77 14.65 11.09 2.97
C PHE A 77 15.50 9.96 3.56
N PHE A 78 14.96 8.73 3.65
CA PHE A 78 15.74 7.57 4.11
C PHE A 78 16.90 7.23 3.16
N LEU A 79 16.66 7.20 1.85
CA LEU A 79 17.71 6.94 0.86
C LEU A 79 18.81 8.01 0.92
N HIS A 80 18.43 9.28 1.11
CA HIS A 80 19.37 10.39 1.17
C HIS A 80 20.14 10.43 2.49
N PHE A 81 19.45 10.44 3.63
CA PHE A 81 20.04 10.60 4.96
C PHE A 81 20.67 9.30 5.48
N ALA A 82 19.93 8.20 5.49
CA ALA A 82 20.35 6.97 6.18
C ALA A 82 21.28 6.11 5.32
N LEU A 83 21.01 6.02 4.01
CA LEU A 83 21.81 5.20 3.09
C LEU A 83 22.82 5.99 2.24
N GLN A 84 22.69 7.31 2.16
CA GLN A 84 23.50 8.17 1.27
C GLN A 84 23.52 7.64 -0.18
N ALA A 85 22.37 7.13 -0.63
CA ALA A 85 22.22 6.43 -1.90
C ALA A 85 21.54 7.28 -2.99
N THR A 86 21.12 8.51 -2.67
CA THR A 86 20.47 9.41 -3.64
C THR A 86 20.84 10.86 -3.39
N ASP A 87 20.99 11.60 -4.48
CA ASP A 87 21.06 13.05 -4.49
C ASP A 87 19.68 13.61 -4.84
N VAL A 88 19.29 14.71 -4.19
CA VAL A 88 17.99 15.36 -4.41
C VAL A 88 18.25 16.78 -4.88
N TYR A 89 17.56 17.18 -5.95
CA TYR A 89 17.71 18.49 -6.57
C TYR A 89 16.39 19.25 -6.53
N GLN A 90 16.45 20.55 -6.28
CA GLN A 90 15.33 21.48 -6.44
C GLN A 90 15.81 22.63 -7.32
N ASN A 91 15.12 22.87 -8.44
CA ASN A 91 15.52 23.89 -9.43
C ASN A 91 16.99 23.78 -9.83
N SER A 92 17.46 22.55 -10.11
CA SER A 92 18.87 22.23 -10.44
C SER A 92 19.90 22.44 -9.32
N ILE A 93 19.47 22.82 -8.11
CA ILE A 93 20.35 22.96 -6.94
C ILE A 93 20.26 21.68 -6.10
N LYS A 94 21.42 21.07 -5.81
CA LYS A 94 21.51 19.91 -4.91
C LYS A 94 21.18 20.34 -3.49
N LEU A 95 20.20 19.68 -2.87
CA LEU A 95 19.79 19.95 -1.49
C LEU A 95 20.74 19.27 -0.51
N SER A 96 21.09 19.97 0.57
CA SER A 96 21.68 19.34 1.75
C SER A 96 20.62 18.54 2.51
N THR A 97 21.04 17.65 3.42
CA THR A 97 20.12 16.91 4.28
C THR A 97 19.21 17.83 5.10
N SER A 98 19.75 18.95 5.59
CA SER A 98 18.98 19.93 6.37
C SER A 98 17.96 20.67 5.51
N ASP A 99 18.33 21.03 4.28
CA ASP A 99 17.43 21.70 3.35
C ASP A 99 16.31 20.76 2.91
N LEU A 100 16.66 19.50 2.57
CA LEU A 100 15.69 18.47 2.23
C LEU A 100 14.72 18.23 3.39
N LEU A 101 15.22 18.10 4.62
CA LEU A 101 14.35 17.95 5.80
C LEU A 101 13.42 19.15 5.95
N SER A 102 13.92 20.37 5.79
CA SER A 102 13.11 21.60 5.89
C SER A 102 12.04 21.67 4.80
N THR A 103 12.34 21.19 3.59
CA THR A 103 11.38 21.10 2.49
C THR A 103 10.29 20.07 2.74
N LEU A 104 10.63 18.92 3.35
CA LEU A 104 9.67 17.85 3.64
C LEU A 104 8.89 18.08 4.94
N TRP A 105 9.43 18.88 5.87
CA TRP A 105 8.85 19.20 7.17
C TRP A 105 8.84 20.72 7.42
N PRO A 106 8.05 21.48 6.64
CA PRO A 106 8.07 22.94 6.70
C PRO A 106 7.51 23.50 8.00
N SER A 107 6.56 22.79 8.63
CA SER A 107 5.91 23.23 9.88
C SER A 107 6.85 23.16 11.08
N ARG A 108 7.86 22.27 11.03
CA ARG A 108 8.72 21.89 12.17
C ARG A 108 7.95 21.46 13.43
N LEU A 109 6.66 21.17 13.32
CA LEU A 109 5.84 20.71 14.44
C LEU A 109 6.19 19.27 14.82
N ALA A 110 6.33 19.01 16.12
CA ALA A 110 6.70 17.71 16.66
C ALA A 110 5.73 16.58 16.24
N ASP A 111 4.46 16.91 15.98
CA ASP A 111 3.41 15.98 15.53
C ASP A 111 3.07 16.10 14.04
N ASP A 112 3.92 16.72 13.24
CA ASP A 112 3.72 16.81 11.80
C ASP A 112 3.66 15.41 11.16
N LYS A 113 2.75 15.24 10.21
CA LYS A 113 2.53 13.96 9.54
C LYS A 113 3.81 13.40 8.92
N PHE A 114 4.66 14.23 8.31
CA PHE A 114 5.89 13.76 7.70
C PHE A 114 6.83 13.16 8.73
N ILE A 115 7.12 13.88 9.83
CA ILE A 115 8.12 13.41 10.80
C ILE A 115 7.65 12.14 11.51
N LEU A 116 6.36 12.06 11.89
CA LEU A 116 5.79 10.85 12.50
C LEU A 116 5.87 9.65 11.54
N ASN A 117 5.55 9.84 10.26
CA ASN A 117 5.69 8.78 9.25
C ASN A 117 7.14 8.38 9.04
N TYR A 118 8.06 9.33 8.99
CA TYR A 118 9.47 9.05 8.77
C TYR A 118 10.10 8.31 9.95
N ILE A 119 9.79 8.66 11.21
CA ILE A 119 10.30 7.95 12.39
C ILE A 119 9.93 6.47 12.33
N VAL A 120 8.66 6.17 12.07
CA VAL A 120 8.17 4.79 11.97
C VAL A 120 8.77 4.08 10.75
N TYR A 121 8.83 4.75 9.60
CA TYR A 121 9.47 4.20 8.40
C TYR A 121 10.93 3.85 8.66
N HIS A 122 11.71 4.77 9.22
CA HIS A 122 13.12 4.59 9.55
C HIS A 122 13.30 3.42 10.53
N HIS A 123 12.52 3.36 11.59
CA HIS A 123 12.57 2.27 12.57
C HIS A 123 12.44 0.89 11.91
N TYR A 124 11.37 0.65 11.14
CA TYR A 124 11.15 -0.66 10.53
C TYR A 124 12.12 -0.97 9.39
N ARG A 125 12.60 0.04 8.65
CA ARG A 125 13.67 -0.14 7.66
C ARG A 125 14.98 -0.57 8.33
N SER A 126 15.32 0.04 9.47
CA SER A 126 16.51 -0.31 10.26
C SER A 126 16.41 -1.71 10.88
N LEU A 127 15.19 -2.22 11.11
CA LEU A 127 14.93 -3.61 11.47
C LEU A 127 14.95 -4.59 10.28
N GLY A 128 15.24 -4.11 9.07
CA GLY A 128 15.36 -4.93 7.86
C GLY A 128 14.04 -5.20 7.13
N TRP A 129 12.94 -4.56 7.53
CA TRP A 129 11.67 -4.72 6.81
C TRP A 129 11.67 -3.97 5.48
N CYS A 130 10.98 -4.51 4.49
CA CYS A 130 10.55 -3.76 3.32
C CYS A 130 9.23 -3.06 3.65
N VAL A 131 9.30 -1.73 3.80
CA VAL A 131 8.18 -0.88 4.19
C VAL A 131 7.53 -0.28 2.93
N ARG A 132 6.20 -0.37 2.81
CA ARG A 132 5.42 0.18 1.68
C ARG A 132 4.14 0.86 2.16
N SER A 133 3.58 1.75 1.37
CA SER A 133 2.32 2.44 1.69
C SER A 133 1.19 1.47 2.10
N GLY A 134 0.54 1.78 3.22
CA GLY A 134 -0.61 1.05 3.76
C GLY A 134 -1.97 1.51 3.27
N ILE A 135 -2.03 2.51 2.39
CA ILE A 135 -3.28 3.20 1.99
C ILE A 135 -4.37 2.24 1.49
N LYS A 136 -3.98 1.15 0.81
CA LYS A 136 -4.90 0.11 0.32
C LYS A 136 -5.73 -0.55 1.43
N PHE A 137 -5.26 -0.52 2.67
CA PHE A 137 -5.89 -1.15 3.83
C PHE A 137 -6.29 -0.14 4.91
N GLY A 138 -6.23 1.16 4.61
CA GLY A 138 -6.56 2.22 5.57
C GLY A 138 -5.54 2.37 6.70
N THR A 139 -4.30 1.94 6.47
CA THR A 139 -3.19 2.04 7.43
C THR A 139 -2.05 2.88 6.85
N ASP A 140 -1.07 3.25 7.66
CA ASP A 140 0.05 4.10 7.21
C ASP A 140 1.05 3.28 6.40
N TRP A 141 1.45 2.12 6.92
CA TRP A 141 2.49 1.29 6.31
C TRP A 141 2.15 -0.21 6.26
N LEU A 142 2.87 -0.92 5.40
CA LEU A 142 2.90 -2.36 5.24
C LEU A 142 4.30 -2.87 5.45
N LEU A 143 4.44 -3.99 6.15
CA LEU A 143 5.71 -4.65 6.37
C LEU A 143 5.79 -5.96 5.59
N TYR A 144 6.80 -6.05 4.75
CA TYR A 144 7.17 -7.24 3.98
C TYR A 144 8.53 -7.76 4.44
N LYS A 145 8.68 -9.07 4.58
CA LYS A 145 9.99 -9.69 4.87
C LYS A 145 11.00 -9.50 3.73
N ARG A 146 10.55 -9.65 2.47
CA ARG A 146 11.43 -9.58 1.27
C ARG A 146 10.92 -8.64 0.17
N GLY A 147 9.67 -8.18 0.28
CA GLY A 147 9.03 -7.26 -0.66
C GLY A 147 7.87 -7.89 -1.47
N PRO A 148 7.10 -7.07 -2.20
CA PRO A 148 5.87 -7.49 -2.88
C PRO A 148 6.00 -8.62 -3.90
N PRO A 149 7.08 -8.72 -4.72
CA PRO A 149 7.23 -9.82 -5.67
C PRO A 149 7.43 -11.19 -5.01
N PHE A 150 7.89 -11.21 -3.75
CA PHE A 150 8.34 -12.44 -3.09
C PHE A 150 7.33 -12.95 -2.06
N HIS A 151 6.73 -12.04 -1.27
CA HIS A 151 5.81 -12.40 -0.20
C HIS A 151 4.71 -11.35 -0.04
N HIS A 152 3.59 -11.75 0.55
CA HIS A 152 2.58 -10.80 1.01
C HIS A 152 3.08 -10.00 2.22
N ALA A 153 2.55 -8.79 2.42
CA ALA A 153 2.75 -8.05 3.66
C ALA A 153 2.21 -8.85 4.84
N GLU A 154 3.01 -8.96 5.90
CA GLU A 154 2.70 -9.69 7.13
C GLU A 154 1.97 -8.81 8.15
N PHE A 155 2.39 -7.54 8.23
CA PHE A 155 1.82 -6.54 9.12
C PHE A 155 1.34 -5.31 8.37
N THR A 156 0.31 -4.68 8.92
CA THR A 156 -0.13 -3.32 8.59
C THR A 156 0.11 -2.45 9.82
N LEU A 157 0.67 -1.26 9.65
CA LEU A 157 1.00 -0.36 10.75
C LEU A 157 0.06 0.84 10.76
N LEU A 158 -0.50 1.13 11.92
CA LEU A 158 -1.24 2.35 12.17
C LEU A 158 -0.49 3.19 13.21
N ILE A 159 -0.09 4.40 12.83
CA ILE A 159 0.63 5.35 13.67
C ILE A 159 -0.37 6.11 14.54
N LEU A 160 -0.14 6.10 15.85
CA LEU A 160 -0.94 6.79 16.85
C LEU A 160 -0.02 7.72 17.66
N PRO A 161 -0.13 9.04 17.52
CA PRO A 161 0.59 9.97 18.37
C PRO A 161 0.22 9.75 19.84
N ASN A 162 1.22 9.72 20.71
CA ASN A 162 1.08 9.65 22.15
C ASN A 162 1.71 10.90 22.77
N TYR A 163 0.91 11.76 23.38
CA TYR A 163 1.35 13.00 24.00
C TYR A 163 1.51 12.82 25.51
N LYS A 164 2.31 13.69 26.15
CA LYS A 164 2.33 13.78 27.63
C LYS A 164 1.04 14.36 28.21
N ASP A 165 0.28 15.09 27.39
CA ASP A 165 -0.98 15.72 27.77
C ASP A 165 -2.16 14.75 27.51
N ASP A 166 -2.75 14.24 28.59
CA ASP A 166 -3.90 13.33 28.55
C ASP A 166 -5.15 13.96 27.94
N VAL A 167 -5.32 15.29 28.02
CA VAL A 167 -6.44 15.99 27.38
C VAL A 167 -6.26 15.95 25.87
N LYS A 168 -5.04 16.21 25.39
CA LYS A 168 -4.70 16.09 23.95
C LYS A 168 -4.90 14.66 23.45
N ASN A 169 -4.46 13.65 24.22
CA ASN A 169 -4.69 12.24 23.91
C ASN A 169 -6.19 11.88 23.86
N SER A 170 -6.98 12.40 24.80
CA SER A 170 -8.42 12.16 24.84
C SER A 170 -9.14 12.75 23.61
N ASN A 171 -8.69 13.92 23.14
CA ASN A 171 -9.29 14.59 21.98
C ASN A 171 -9.01 13.88 20.64
N ILE A 172 -7.87 13.19 20.51
CA ILE A 172 -7.52 12.47 19.28
C ILE A 172 -7.93 10.99 19.32
N ALA A 173 -8.31 10.49 20.50
CA ALA A 173 -8.60 9.08 20.75
C ALA A 173 -9.66 8.57 19.76
N LYS A 174 -9.41 7.36 19.25
CA LYS A 174 -10.33 6.69 18.34
C LYS A 174 -11.28 5.81 19.13
N ASP A 175 -12.55 5.85 18.76
CA ASP A 175 -13.53 4.99 19.37
C ASP A 175 -13.36 3.52 18.94
N TYR A 176 -14.05 2.64 19.65
CA TYR A 176 -14.02 1.21 19.35
C TYR A 176 -14.57 0.90 17.94
N VAL A 177 -15.55 1.66 17.45
CA VAL A 177 -16.18 1.42 16.15
C VAL A 177 -15.18 1.67 15.02
N TRP A 178 -14.41 2.75 15.11
CA TRP A 178 -13.34 3.09 14.19
C TRP A 178 -12.28 1.98 14.16
N LEU A 179 -11.78 1.57 15.33
CA LEU A 179 -10.75 0.53 15.43
C LEU A 179 -11.26 -0.83 14.91
N SER A 180 -12.50 -1.20 15.26
CA SER A 180 -13.15 -2.43 14.81
C SER A 180 -13.34 -2.45 13.29
N SER A 181 -13.72 -1.30 12.70
CA SER A 181 -13.88 -1.15 11.26
C SER A 181 -12.56 -1.32 10.52
N LEU A 182 -11.48 -0.69 11.01
CA LEU A 182 -10.15 -0.87 10.46
C LEU A 182 -9.68 -2.32 10.56
N ASN A 183 -9.83 -2.93 11.75
CA ASN A 183 -9.45 -4.32 11.95
C ASN A 183 -10.24 -5.28 11.06
N ARG A 184 -11.52 -5.00 10.76
CA ARG A 184 -12.31 -5.80 9.81
C ARG A 184 -11.69 -5.78 8.41
N VAL A 185 -11.23 -4.61 7.93
CA VAL A 185 -10.55 -4.50 6.64
C VAL A 185 -9.25 -5.31 6.64
N VAL A 186 -8.39 -5.09 7.63
CA VAL A 186 -7.08 -5.76 7.75
C VAL A 186 -7.21 -7.28 7.88
N SER A 187 -8.13 -7.76 8.74
CA SER A 187 -8.35 -9.19 8.96
C SER A 187 -8.99 -9.89 7.76
N SER A 188 -9.82 -9.21 6.97
CA SER A 188 -10.43 -9.78 5.75
C SER A 188 -9.39 -10.20 4.71
N VAL A 189 -8.25 -9.51 4.68
CA VAL A 189 -7.10 -9.81 3.81
C VAL A 189 -6.00 -10.58 4.52
N ARG A 190 -6.32 -11.14 5.70
CA ARG A 190 -5.45 -12.00 6.53
C ARG A 190 -4.11 -11.34 6.88
N LYS A 191 -4.14 -10.05 7.22
CA LYS A 191 -2.98 -9.33 7.75
C LYS A 191 -3.12 -9.08 9.24
N ASN A 192 -2.00 -8.77 9.88
CA ASN A 192 -1.95 -8.42 11.29
C ASN A 192 -1.88 -6.89 11.44
N LEU A 193 -2.76 -6.31 12.25
CA LEU A 193 -2.74 -4.89 12.58
C LEU A 193 -1.79 -4.64 13.76
N VAL A 194 -0.80 -3.78 13.57
CA VAL A 194 0.06 -3.26 14.65
C VAL A 194 -0.31 -1.81 14.87
N LEU A 195 -0.67 -1.49 16.11
CA LEU A 195 -0.82 -0.13 16.59
C LEU A 195 0.55 0.36 17.05
N VAL A 196 1.02 1.44 16.44
CA VAL A 196 2.34 2.02 16.70
C VAL A 196 2.12 3.32 17.45
N PHE A 197 2.21 3.27 18.77
CA PHE A 197 2.14 4.45 19.61
C PHE A 197 3.49 5.16 19.56
N LEU A 198 3.47 6.43 19.16
CA LEU A 198 4.66 7.24 18.97
C LEU A 198 4.66 8.36 20.01
N ASP A 199 5.54 8.27 21.00
CA ASP A 199 5.71 9.31 22.00
C ASP A 199 6.23 10.57 21.30
N VAL A 200 5.38 11.61 21.26
CA VAL A 200 5.70 12.89 20.63
C VAL A 200 6.43 13.76 21.65
N PRO A 201 7.64 14.27 21.34
CA PRO A 201 8.37 15.15 22.23
C PRO A 201 7.71 16.54 22.32
N ASP A 202 8.11 17.31 23.33
CA ASP A 202 7.71 18.70 23.44
C ASP A 202 8.35 19.53 22.32
N GLN A 203 7.62 20.52 21.81
CA GLN A 203 8.09 21.34 20.68
C GLN A 203 9.43 22.02 20.97
N SER A 204 9.67 22.48 22.20
CA SER A 204 10.94 23.10 22.58
C SER A 204 12.14 22.17 22.40
N ALA A 205 11.97 20.87 22.64
CA ALA A 205 13.05 19.89 22.45
C ALA A 205 13.39 19.70 20.97
N ILE A 206 12.39 19.81 20.08
CA ILE A 206 12.60 19.80 18.63
C ILE A 206 13.35 21.06 18.19
N ASP A 207 12.96 22.22 18.72
CA ASP A 207 13.57 23.50 18.36
C ASP A 207 15.03 23.60 18.81
N ASP A 208 15.38 22.97 19.95
CA ASP A 208 16.73 22.92 20.51
C ASP A 208 17.67 21.91 19.79
N ALA A 209 17.10 20.98 19.02
CA ALA A 209 17.88 19.91 18.39
C ALA A 209 18.71 20.43 17.21
N LYS A 210 20.00 20.09 17.21
CA LYS A 210 20.99 20.61 16.24
C LYS A 210 21.21 19.69 15.05
N SER A 211 20.82 18.43 15.18
CA SER A 211 21.02 17.42 14.14
C SER A 211 19.77 16.58 13.92
N VAL A 212 19.66 16.00 12.72
CA VAL A 212 18.59 15.05 12.40
C VAL A 212 18.60 13.90 13.38
N SER A 213 19.77 13.36 13.71
CA SER A 213 19.91 12.25 14.67
C SER A 213 19.40 12.59 16.06
N GLU A 214 19.65 13.80 16.56
CA GLU A 214 19.07 14.28 17.83
C GLU A 214 17.55 14.31 17.75
N ILE A 215 16.98 14.84 16.67
CA ILE A 215 15.53 14.88 16.46
C ILE A 215 14.94 13.46 16.48
N LEU A 216 15.54 12.50 15.76
CA LEU A 216 15.02 11.13 15.70
C LEU A 216 15.03 10.44 17.08
N ASN A 217 16.05 10.72 17.90
CA ASN A 217 16.20 10.12 19.23
C ASN A 217 15.21 10.67 20.28
N LEU A 218 14.54 11.79 20.01
CA LEU A 218 13.53 12.35 20.90
C LEU A 218 12.23 11.53 20.89
N TYR A 219 11.94 10.83 19.79
CA TYR A 219 10.74 10.02 19.65
C TYR A 219 10.94 8.61 20.19
N LYS A 220 9.88 8.02 20.76
CA LYS A 220 9.89 6.62 21.20
C LYS A 220 8.71 5.87 20.61
N ILE A 221 8.99 4.65 20.14
CA ILE A 221 7.98 3.78 19.51
C ILE A 221 7.58 2.69 20.49
N HIS A 222 6.28 2.51 20.67
CA HIS A 222 5.68 1.38 21.37
C HIS A 222 4.72 0.64 20.44
N GLU A 223 4.90 -0.66 20.33
CA GLU A 223 4.15 -1.48 19.38
C GLU A 223 3.17 -2.38 20.11
N VAL A 224 1.91 -2.36 19.67
CA VAL A 224 0.86 -3.26 20.17
C VAL A 224 0.28 -4.03 19.00
N LEU A 225 0.50 -5.34 19.02
CA LEU A 225 -0.10 -6.24 18.04
C LEU A 225 -1.59 -6.45 18.37
N TYR A 226 -2.47 -5.86 17.57
CA TYR A 226 -3.90 -6.01 17.74
C TYR A 226 -4.36 -7.37 17.21
N ARG A 227 -4.83 -8.23 18.14
CA ARG A 227 -5.40 -9.53 17.82
C ARG A 227 -6.79 -9.65 18.42
N ARG A 228 -7.68 -10.33 17.70
CA ARG A 228 -8.96 -10.76 18.28
C ARG A 228 -8.66 -11.70 19.43
N TRP A 229 -9.16 -11.35 20.62
CA TRP A 229 -9.14 -12.24 21.76
C TRP A 229 -10.06 -13.44 21.49
N ILE A 230 -9.52 -14.66 21.58
CA ILE A 230 -10.27 -15.90 21.40
C ILE A 230 -10.22 -16.64 22.74
N PRO A 231 -11.37 -16.83 23.43
CA PRO A 231 -11.40 -17.45 24.75
C PRO A 231 -10.65 -18.78 24.79
N ASN A 232 -10.79 -19.61 23.77
CA ASN A 232 -10.14 -20.93 23.71
C ASN A 232 -8.62 -20.88 23.48
N LYS A 233 -8.05 -19.73 23.12
CA LYS A 233 -6.62 -19.57 22.81
C LYS A 233 -5.89 -18.56 23.70
N ASN A 234 -6.62 -17.75 24.47
CA ASN A 234 -6.10 -16.58 25.17
C ASN A 234 -6.55 -16.52 26.64
N ARG A 235 -6.92 -17.66 27.23
CA ARG A 235 -7.43 -17.74 28.62
C ARG A 235 -6.33 -17.77 29.68
N ASP A 236 -5.10 -18.03 29.27
CA ASP A 236 -3.94 -18.13 30.15
C ASP A 236 -3.34 -16.74 30.45
#